data_AF-A0A2X2DK39-F1
#
_entry.id   AF-A0A2X2DK39-F1
#
_cell.length_a   1.000
_cell.length_b   1.000
_cell.length_c   1.000
_cell.angle_alpha   90.00
_cell.angle_beta   90.00
_cell.angle_gamma   90.00
#
_symmetry.space_group_name_H-M   'P 1'
#
loop_
_entity.id
_entity.type
_entity.pdbx_description
1 polymer ?
#
loop_
_entity_poly.entity_id
_entity_poly.type
_entity_poly.pdbx_seq_one_letter_code
_entity_poly.pdbx_strand_id
1 'polypeptide(L)' 'MNKKKHHYEDPRAASIEALKIVQKNRGWVEDGAIYAIADVLGIPASDVEGVATFYSQIFRQPVGRHIIRFL' A
#
# COMPACT_ATOMS: atom_id res chain seq x y z
N MET A 1 21.20 -23.05 -17.23
CA MET A 1 21.82 -21.70 -17.26
C MET A 1 20.81 -20.79 -17.95
N ASN A 2 20.05 -19.90 -17.31
CA ASN A 2 20.53 -18.72 -16.61
C ASN A 2 19.43 -18.11 -15.71
N LYS A 3 19.78 -17.94 -14.43
CA LYS A 3 19.48 -16.80 -13.54
C LYS A 3 18.02 -16.39 -13.35
N LYS A 4 17.41 -17.03 -12.34
CA LYS A 4 16.63 -16.44 -11.24
C LYS A 4 15.84 -15.16 -11.58
N LYS A 5 14.58 -15.32 -11.97
CA LYS A 5 13.54 -14.28 -11.89
C LYS A 5 13.02 -14.12 -10.44
N HIS A 6 13.93 -14.05 -9.48
CA HIS A 6 13.64 -13.76 -8.06
C HIS A 6 13.86 -12.27 -7.77
N HIS A 7 13.35 -11.40 -8.65
CA HIS A 7 13.26 -9.95 -8.41
C HIS A 7 11.80 -9.47 -8.49
N TYR A 8 10.85 -10.41 -8.44
CA TYR A 8 9.43 -10.18 -8.21
C TYR A 8 9.06 -10.64 -6.78
N GLU A 9 9.92 -10.35 -5.82
CA GLU A 9 9.46 -9.98 -4.48
C GLU A 9 9.25 -8.45 -4.48
N ASP A 10 8.79 -7.92 -5.61
CA ASP A 10 7.42 -7.63 -6.01
C ASP A 10 7.11 -6.21 -5.54
N PRO A 11 7.23 -5.20 -6.41
CA PRO A 11 6.93 -3.81 -6.05
C PRO A 11 5.58 -3.64 -5.35
N ARG A 12 4.65 -4.60 -5.50
CA ARG A 12 3.42 -4.68 -4.71
C ARG A 12 3.67 -4.99 -3.23
N ALA A 13 4.55 -5.94 -2.90
CA ALA A 13 4.95 -6.23 -1.52
C ALA A 13 5.56 -5.00 -0.83
N ALA A 14 6.47 -4.29 -1.53
CA ALA A 14 7.04 -3.04 -1.04
C ALA A 14 5.99 -1.95 -0.84
N SER A 15 5.03 -1.83 -1.77
CA SER A 15 3.90 -0.90 -1.66
C SER A 15 3.02 -1.22 -0.45
N ILE A 16 2.70 -2.50 -0.20
CA ILE A 16 1.89 -2.93 0.94
C ILE A 16 2.55 -2.54 2.26
N GLU A 17 3.85 -2.81 2.42
CA GLU A 17 4.57 -2.48 3.65
C GLU A 17 4.66 -0.96 3.84
N ALA A 18 4.95 -0.20 2.78
CA ALA A 18 4.98 1.26 2.84
C ALA A 18 3.61 1.85 3.23
N LEU A 19 2.52 1.36 2.64
CA LEU A 19 1.15 1.77 2.96
C LEU A 19 0.79 1.42 4.41
N LYS A 20 1.17 0.24 4.91
CA LYS A 20 0.96 -0.16 6.31
C LYS A 20 1.71 0.77 7.28
N ILE A 21 2.93 1.17 6.96
CA ILE A 21 3.73 2.09 7.81
C ILE A 21 3.03 3.45 7.89
N VAL A 22 2.59 4.02 6.76
CA VAL A 22 1.85 5.28 6.73
C VAL A 22 0.56 5.17 7.54
N GLN A 23 -0.21 4.11 7.32
CA GLN A 23 -1.46 3.86 8.04
C GLN A 23 -1.24 3.66 9.55
N LYS A 24 -0.15 3.02 9.98
CA LYS A 24 0.19 2.88 11.40
C LYS A 24 0.51 4.23 12.05
N ASN A 25 1.17 5.12 11.32
CA ASN A 25 1.56 6.44 11.83
C ASN A 25 0.42 7.47 11.80
N ARG A 26 -0.45 7.42 10.76
CA ARG A 26 -1.51 8.43 10.54
C ARG A 26 -2.93 7.91 10.79
N GLY A 27 -3.13 6.60 10.87
CA GLY A 27 -4.43 5.94 11.02
C GLY A 27 -5.10 5.55 9.69
N TRP A 28 -4.83 6.29 8.62
CA TRP A 28 -5.28 6.02 7.25
C TRP A 28 -4.21 6.51 6.24
N VAL A 29 -4.37 6.12 4.98
CA VAL A 29 -3.49 6.52 3.88
C VAL A 29 -4.19 7.61 3.07
N GLU A 30 -3.65 8.83 3.07
CA GLU A 30 -4.10 9.89 2.17
C GLU A 30 -3.56 9.70 0.75
N ASP A 31 -4.21 10.28 -0.26
CA ASP A 31 -3.74 10.19 -1.65
C ASP A 31 -2.30 10.72 -1.83
N GLY A 32 -1.91 11.75 -1.07
CA GLY A 32 -0.54 12.27 -1.06
C GLY A 32 0.51 11.22 -0.63
N ALA A 33 0.13 10.27 0.22
CA ALA A 33 1.01 9.18 0.62
C ALA A 33 1.25 8.17 -0.50
N ILE A 34 0.27 7.98 -1.41
CA ILE A 34 0.43 7.10 -2.58
C ILE A 34 1.55 7.63 -3.47
N TYR A 35 1.53 8.93 -3.78
CA TYR A 35 2.58 9.58 -4.58
C TYR A 35 3.94 9.55 -3.88
N ALA A 36 3.98 9.79 -2.55
CA ALA A 36 5.23 9.73 -1.80
C ALA A 36 5.83 8.31 -1.77
N ILE A 37 4.98 7.28 -1.61
CA ILE A 37 5.42 5.88 -1.65
C ILE A 37 5.91 5.51 -3.06
N ALA A 38 5.20 5.95 -4.09
CA ALA A 38 5.58 5.73 -5.48
C ALA A 38 6.97 6.33 -5.80
N ASP A 39 7.23 7.55 -5.35
CA ASP A 39 8.52 8.23 -5.48
C ASP A 39 9.64 7.48 -4.74
N VAL A 40 9.39 7.09 -3.48
CA VAL A 40 10.35 6.33 -2.66
C VAL A 40 10.68 4.96 -3.26
N LEU A 41 9.68 4.27 -3.82
CA LEU A 41 9.84 2.96 -4.43
C LEU A 41 10.32 3.04 -5.89
N GLY A 42 10.30 4.23 -6.51
CA GLY A 42 10.65 4.43 -7.91
C GLY A 42 9.69 3.73 -8.89
N ILE A 43 8.42 3.56 -8.51
CA ILE A 43 7.38 2.91 -9.31
C ILE A 43 6.26 3.92 -9.62
N PRO A 44 5.45 3.72 -10.67
CA PRO A 44 4.36 4.66 -10.94
C PRO A 44 3.31 4.62 -9.83
N ALA A 45 2.72 5.79 -9.54
CA ALA A 45 1.67 5.90 -8.53
C ALA A 45 0.48 4.97 -8.81
N SER A 46 0.18 4.67 -10.08
CA SER A 46 -0.86 3.72 -10.48
C SER A 46 -0.61 2.30 -9.96
N ASP A 47 0.64 1.85 -9.82
CA ASP A 47 0.95 0.55 -9.24
C ASP A 47 0.63 0.54 -7.73
N VAL A 48 1.02 1.61 -7.02
CA VAL A 48 0.71 1.78 -5.59
C VAL A 48 -0.80 1.93 -5.37
N GLU A 49 -1.49 2.67 -6.24
CA GLU A 49 -2.93 2.84 -6.22
C GLU A 49 -3.66 1.52 -6.48
N GLY A 50 -3.19 0.71 -7.43
CA GLY A 50 -3.72 -0.63 -7.69
C GLY A 50 -3.62 -1.53 -6.46
N VAL A 51 -2.49 -1.46 -5.74
CA VAL A 51 -2.31 -2.17 -4.47
C VAL A 51 -3.27 -1.64 -3.40
N ALA A 52 -3.38 -0.33 -3.22
CA ALA A 52 -4.29 0.26 -2.25
C ALA A 52 -5.77 -0.04 -2.54
N THR A 53 -6.12 -0.24 -3.82
CA THR A 53 -7.47 -0.61 -4.25
C THR A 53 -7.75 -2.10 -4.06
N PHE A 54 -6.77 -2.96 -4.34
CA PHE A 54 -6.93 -4.41 -4.22
C PHE A 54 -6.85 -4.91 -2.76
N TYR A 55 -6.06 -4.23 -1.92
CA TYR A 55 -5.92 -4.57 -0.52
C TYR A 55 -6.94 -3.82 0.34
N SER A 56 -8.03 -4.51 0.69
CA SER A 56 -9.09 -4.01 1.59
C SER A 56 -8.62 -3.63 3.00
N GLN A 57 -7.39 -3.99 3.37
CA GLN A 57 -6.77 -3.66 4.65
C GLN A 57 -6.11 -2.26 4.65
N ILE A 58 -5.99 -1.63 3.48
CA ILE A 58 -5.49 -0.27 3.32
C ILE A 58 -6.67 0.70 3.28
N PHE A 59 -6.77 1.56 4.28
CA PHE A 59 -7.88 2.51 4.40
C PHE A 59 -7.47 3.86 3.83
N ARG A 60 -8.14 4.30 2.76
CA ARG A 60 -7.92 5.62 2.12
C ARG A 60 -8.70 6.78 2.75
N GLN A 61 -9.54 6.46 3.72
CA GLN A 61 -10.38 7.42 4.44
C GLN A 61 -10.22 7.17 5.94
N PRO A 62 -10.43 8.20 6.79
CA PRO A 62 -10.38 8.03 8.23
C PRO A 62 -11.45 7.03 8.66
N VAL A 63 -11.03 5.80 8.94
CA VAL A 63 -11.92 4.79 9.50
C VAL A 63 -12.11 5.11 10.98
N GLY A 64 -13.37 5.32 11.38
CA GLY A 64 -13.71 5.45 12.79
C GLY A 64 -13.19 4.23 13.56
N ARG A 65 -12.69 4.44 14.78
CA ARG A 65 -12.01 3.44 15.63
C ARG A 65 -12.90 2.24 16.06
N HIS A 66 -14.09 2.10 15.48
CA HIS A 66 -15.05 1.01 15.69
C HIS A 66 -15.44 0.39 14.34
N ILE A 67 -14.76 -0.68 13.93
CA ILE A 67 -15.30 -1.58 12.91
C ILE A 67 -16.35 -2.44 13.60
N ILE A 68 -17.60 -2.01 13.60
CA ILE A 68 -18.72 -2.87 14.04
C ILE A 68 -18.98 -3.84 12.89
N ARG A 69 -18.38 -5.04 12.98
CA ARG A 69 -18.70 -6.15 12.09
C ARG A 69 -19.98 -6.78 12.61
N PHE A 70 -21.12 -6.46 12.00
CA PHE A 70 -22.34 -7.22 12.23
C PHE A 70 -22.15 -8.62 11.62
N LEU A 71 -22.24 -9.65 12.46
CA LEU A 71 -22.44 -11.04 12.06
C LEU A 71 -23.90 -11.27 11.67
#